data_AF-A0A4V2T173-F1
#
_entry.id   AF-A0A4V2T173-F1
#
_cell.length_a   1.000
_cell.length_b   1.000
_cell.length_c   1.000
_cell.angle_alpha   90.00
_cell.angle_beta   90.00
_cell.angle_gamma   90.00
#
_symmetry.space_group_name_H-M   'P 1'
#
loop_
_entity.id
_entity.type
_entity.pdbx_description
1 polymer ?
#
loop_
_entity_poly.entity_id
_entity_poly.type
_entity_poly.pdbx_seq_one_letter_code
_entity_poly.pdbx_strand_id
1 'polypeptide(L)'
;MIITTLIQTVSAMFPTAPPAPPAPPAPPMMMQRGFGGAMVAERYVVDVDVRADGAVVWTGSLRVASNAAASFRRDQTEAEESDCGVRAGYRSGVQTGFSLQLRPTRFDEADSGVAVTLRWTRPGTGQCPVQASTRTVEMNDAVRLKAGETVTMKGDGGLVVKLHRRP
;
A
#
# COMPACT_ATOMS: atom_id res chain seq x y z
N MET A 1 -94.49 30.14 15.47
CA MET A 1 -93.51 30.25 16.57
C MET A 1 -92.56 29.06 16.49
N ILE A 2 -91.46 29.21 15.74
CA ILE A 2 -90.29 28.32 15.70
C ILE A 2 -89.09 29.25 15.44
N ILE A 3 -88.09 29.12 16.32
CA ILE A 3 -86.86 29.92 16.41
C ILE A 3 -85.82 29.30 15.47
N THR A 4 -85.10 30.09 14.66
CA THR A 4 -83.83 29.64 14.08
C THR A 4 -82.85 30.81 13.93
N THR A 5 -81.68 30.58 14.50
CA THR A 5 -80.59 31.48 14.86
C THR A 5 -79.75 31.90 13.66
N LEU A 6 -79.39 33.18 13.56
CA LEU A 6 -78.45 33.71 12.56
C LEU A 6 -77.07 33.86 13.21
N ILE A 7 -76.09 33.06 12.79
CA ILE A 7 -74.70 33.10 13.27
C ILE A 7 -73.92 34.06 12.36
N GLN A 8 -73.40 35.15 12.94
CA GLN A 8 -72.40 36.02 12.30
C GLN A 8 -71.01 35.41 12.47
N THR A 9 -70.30 35.18 11.38
CA THR A 9 -68.87 34.84 11.39
C THR A 9 -68.03 36.03 10.93
N VAL A 10 -67.07 36.36 11.80
CA VAL A 10 -66.15 37.49 11.75
C VAL A 10 -65.11 37.32 10.63
N SER A 11 -64.89 38.36 9.82
CA SER A 11 -63.81 38.41 8.84
C SER A 11 -62.45 38.59 9.54
N ALA A 12 -61.54 37.63 9.37
CA ALA A 12 -60.16 37.74 9.82
C ALA A 12 -59.36 38.65 8.86
N MET A 13 -58.87 39.78 9.37
CA MET A 13 -57.83 40.57 8.70
C MET A 13 -56.50 39.80 8.74
N PHE A 14 -55.96 39.46 7.57
CA PHE A 14 -54.62 38.89 7.45
C PHE A 14 -53.57 40.00 7.55
N PRO A 15 -52.53 39.87 8.41
CA PRO A 15 -51.41 40.80 8.42
C PRO A 15 -50.56 40.63 7.16
N THR A 16 -50.18 41.74 6.54
CA THR A 16 -49.25 41.79 5.41
C THR A 16 -47.85 41.33 5.85
N ALA A 17 -47.33 40.30 5.19
CA ALA A 17 -45.98 39.81 5.44
C ALA A 17 -44.93 40.87 5.07
N PRO A 18 -43.87 41.07 5.88
CA PRO A 18 -42.79 42.00 5.56
C PRO A 18 -42.01 41.55 4.32
N PRO A 19 -41.44 42.48 3.54
CA PRO A 19 -40.68 42.16 2.34
C PRO A 19 -39.45 41.31 2.68
N ALA A 20 -39.21 40.26 1.90
CA ALA A 20 -38.07 39.37 2.07
C ALA A 20 -36.74 40.13 1.89
N PRO A 21 -35.70 39.80 2.67
CA PRO A 21 -34.39 40.42 2.52
C PRO A 21 -33.77 40.07 1.15
N PRO A 22 -32.92 40.96 0.59
CA PRO A 22 -32.27 40.73 -0.69
C PRO A 22 -31.35 39.51 -0.61
N ALA A 23 -31.40 38.67 -1.65
CA ALA A 23 -30.58 37.46 -1.75
C ALA A 23 -29.08 37.80 -1.78
N PRO A 24 -28.22 36.97 -1.15
CA PRO A 24 -26.78 37.17 -1.19
C PRO A 24 -26.23 37.00 -2.62
N PRO A 25 -25.13 37.70 -2.97
CA PRO A 25 -24.50 37.59 -4.28
C PRO A 25 -23.99 36.16 -4.52
N ALA A 26 -24.17 35.66 -5.75
CA ALA A 26 -23.71 34.34 -6.14
C ALA A 26 -22.18 34.24 -5.93
N PRO A 27 -21.67 33.10 -5.40
CA PRO A 27 -20.24 32.92 -5.21
C PRO A 27 -19.52 32.97 -6.57
N PRO A 28 -18.28 33.48 -6.62
CA PRO A 28 -17.49 33.49 -7.84
C PRO A 28 -17.33 32.04 -8.34
N MET A 29 -17.63 31.82 -9.62
CA MET A 29 -17.36 30.55 -10.28
C MET A 29 -15.85 30.32 -10.25
N MET A 30 -15.40 29.37 -9.41
CA MET A 30 -14.02 28.91 -9.46
C MET A 30 -13.80 28.29 -10.84
N MET A 31 -12.96 28.90 -11.68
CA MET A 31 -12.44 28.27 -12.89
C MET A 31 -11.84 26.93 -12.48
N GLN A 32 -12.53 25.85 -12.82
CA GLN A 32 -12.03 24.50 -12.67
C GLN A 32 -10.84 24.37 -13.62
N ARG A 33 -9.63 24.60 -13.08
CA ARG A 33 -8.37 24.32 -13.77
C ARG A 33 -8.50 22.90 -14.30
N GLY A 34 -8.52 22.77 -15.62
CA GLY A 34 -8.53 21.49 -16.29
C GLY A 34 -7.39 20.65 -15.73
N PHE A 35 -7.72 19.53 -15.10
CA PHE A 35 -6.74 18.53 -14.76
C PHE A 35 -6.10 18.10 -16.08
N GLY A 36 -4.80 18.34 -16.20
CA GLY A 36 -3.99 17.93 -17.34
C GLY A 36 -4.30 16.47 -17.68
N GLY A 37 -4.36 16.18 -18.98
CA GLY A 37 -4.88 14.93 -19.53
C GLY A 37 -4.42 13.72 -18.74
N ALA A 38 -5.35 12.79 -18.52
CA ALA A 38 -5.08 11.50 -17.89
C ALA A 38 -3.97 10.79 -18.68
N MET A 39 -2.71 10.97 -18.27
CA MET A 39 -1.63 10.11 -18.70
C MET A 39 -2.04 8.72 -18.24
N VAL A 40 -2.30 7.82 -19.19
CA VAL A 40 -2.64 6.44 -18.90
C VAL A 40 -1.51 5.89 -18.04
N ALA A 41 -1.82 5.58 -16.79
CA ALA A 41 -0.83 5.02 -15.88
C ALA A 41 -0.37 3.68 -16.47
N GLU A 42 0.87 3.61 -16.93
CA GLU A 42 1.47 2.38 -17.44
C GLU A 42 1.41 1.32 -16.35
N ARG A 43 0.86 0.15 -16.69
CA ARG A 43 0.70 -1.01 -15.80
C ARG A 43 1.46 -2.17 -16.40
N TYR A 44 2.29 -2.83 -15.61
CA TYR A 44 3.04 -4.00 -16.04
C TYR A 44 3.16 -5.02 -14.91
N VAL A 45 3.49 -6.26 -15.30
CA VAL A 45 3.71 -7.37 -14.35
C VAL A 45 5.20 -7.65 -14.28
N VAL A 46 5.71 -7.79 -13.08
CA VAL A 46 7.09 -8.18 -12.81
C VAL A 46 7.08 -9.54 -12.13
N ASP A 47 7.67 -10.54 -12.78
CA ASP A 47 8.01 -11.81 -12.16
C ASP A 47 9.30 -11.65 -11.36
N VAL A 48 9.31 -12.18 -10.15
CA VAL A 48 10.38 -11.99 -9.18
C VAL A 48 10.80 -13.35 -8.63
N ASP A 49 12.11 -13.62 -8.65
CA ASP A 49 12.73 -14.75 -7.98
C ASP A 49 13.75 -14.23 -6.97
N VAL A 50 13.55 -14.52 -5.69
CA VAL A 50 14.45 -14.14 -4.61
C VAL A 50 15.10 -15.38 -4.04
N ARG A 51 16.43 -15.38 -4.03
CA ARG A 51 17.25 -16.43 -3.45
C ARG A 51 18.18 -15.85 -2.40
N ALA A 52 18.50 -16.64 -1.39
CA ALA A 52 19.52 -16.33 -0.41
C ALA A 52 20.32 -17.59 -0.10
N ASP A 53 21.65 -17.49 -0.09
CA ASP A 53 22.56 -18.62 0.12
C ASP A 53 22.24 -19.83 -0.79
N GLY A 54 21.78 -19.56 -2.01
CA GLY A 54 21.39 -20.57 -3.01
C GLY A 54 19.98 -21.16 -2.85
N ALA A 55 19.30 -20.94 -1.71
CA ALA A 55 17.93 -21.38 -1.48
C ALA A 55 16.90 -20.35 -1.95
N VAL A 56 15.74 -20.80 -2.43
CA VAL A 56 14.63 -19.93 -2.82
C VAL A 56 13.93 -19.40 -1.57
N VAL A 57 13.93 -18.08 -1.38
CA VAL A 57 13.22 -17.41 -0.28
C VAL A 57 11.77 -17.14 -0.67
N TRP A 58 11.58 -16.65 -1.89
CA TRP A 58 10.26 -16.35 -2.45
C TRP A 58 10.32 -16.23 -3.98
N THR A 59 9.28 -16.69 -4.64
CA THR A 59 9.06 -16.51 -6.09
C THR A 59 7.61 -16.12 -6.31
N GLY A 60 7.35 -15.12 -7.16
CA GLY A 60 6.00 -14.70 -7.47
C GLY A 60 5.95 -13.51 -8.43
N SER A 61 4.74 -13.07 -8.75
CA SER A 61 4.51 -11.97 -9.69
C SER A 61 3.83 -10.79 -9.01
N LEU A 62 4.30 -9.57 -9.27
CA LEU A 62 3.74 -8.33 -8.75
C LEU A 62 3.28 -7.42 -9.88
N ARG A 63 2.14 -6.75 -9.69
CA ARG A 63 1.61 -5.76 -10.63
C ARG A 63 2.04 -4.38 -10.20
N VAL A 64 2.81 -3.69 -11.05
CA VAL A 64 3.30 -2.34 -10.79
C VAL A 64 2.58 -1.39 -11.74
N ALA A 65 2.21 -0.21 -11.23
CA ALA A 65 1.69 0.87 -12.05
C ALA A 65 2.51 2.13 -11.83
N SER A 66 2.59 3.03 -12.81
CA SER A 66 3.38 4.27 -12.71
C SER A 66 3.03 5.16 -11.51
N ASN A 67 1.84 5.01 -10.94
CA ASN A 67 1.35 5.72 -9.76
C ASN A 67 1.09 4.81 -8.54
N ALA A 68 1.41 3.51 -8.61
CA ALA A 68 1.15 2.57 -7.53
C ALA A 68 2.31 1.58 -7.34
N ALA A 69 2.80 1.51 -6.11
CA ALA A 69 3.77 0.51 -5.70
C ALA A 69 3.12 -0.87 -5.53
N ALA A 70 3.88 -1.92 -5.80
CA ALA A 70 3.52 -3.28 -5.43
C ALA A 70 4.27 -3.69 -4.17
N SER A 71 3.63 -4.48 -3.30
CA SER A 71 4.32 -5.05 -2.14
C SER A 71 3.83 -6.44 -1.83
N PHE A 72 4.73 -7.26 -1.28
CA PHE A 72 4.44 -8.57 -0.73
C PHE A 72 5.10 -8.68 0.63
N ARG A 73 4.40 -9.28 1.60
CA ARG A 73 4.91 -9.50 2.94
C ARG A 73 4.47 -10.86 3.47
N ARG A 74 5.40 -11.58 4.08
CA ARG A 74 5.17 -12.84 4.79
C ARG A 74 5.96 -12.80 6.09
N ASP A 75 5.26 -12.89 7.21
CA ASP A 75 5.85 -13.07 8.52
C ASP A 75 5.41 -14.44 9.06
N GLN A 76 6.29 -15.13 9.77
CA GLN A 76 6.02 -16.43 10.36
C GLN A 76 6.64 -16.46 11.76
N THR A 77 5.87 -16.99 12.71
CA THR A 77 6.32 -17.26 14.07
C THR A 77 6.01 -18.71 14.38
N GLU A 78 7.04 -19.45 14.77
CA GLU A 78 6.94 -20.87 15.09
C GLU A 78 7.55 -21.15 16.46
N ALA A 79 7.20 -22.29 17.04
CA ALA A 79 7.88 -22.77 18.22
C ALA A 79 9.34 -23.11 17.88
N GLU A 80 10.25 -22.98 18.84
CA GLU A 80 11.63 -23.42 18.64
C GLU A 80 11.70 -24.93 18.39
N GLU A 81 12.53 -25.32 17.42
CA GLU A 81 12.79 -26.73 17.09
C GLU A 81 13.63 -27.41 18.19
N SER A 82 14.36 -26.65 18.99
CA SER A 82 15.20 -27.15 20.08
C SER A 82 14.96 -26.36 21.36
N ASP A 83 14.37 -27.02 22.37
CA ASP A 83 14.33 -26.51 23.74
C ASP A 83 15.73 -26.60 24.34
N CYS A 84 16.34 -25.45 24.67
CA CYS A 84 17.62 -25.42 25.35
C CYS A 84 17.57 -25.94 26.79
N GLY A 85 16.43 -26.47 27.26
CA GLY A 85 16.26 -27.10 28.57
C GLY A 85 16.31 -26.12 29.75
N VAL A 86 16.52 -24.83 29.47
CA VAL A 86 16.45 -23.77 30.48
C VAL A 86 15.00 -23.31 30.52
N ARG A 87 14.31 -23.58 31.64
CA ARG A 87 12.97 -23.04 31.94
C ARG A 87 13.04 -21.52 32.12
N ALA A 88 13.32 -20.78 31.06
CA ALA A 88 13.02 -19.37 31.00
C ALA A 88 11.50 -19.26 30.82
N GLY A 89 10.80 -18.60 31.74
CA GLY A 89 9.33 -18.47 31.75
C GLY A 89 8.74 -17.69 30.56
N TYR A 90 9.49 -17.49 29.49
CA TYR A 90 9.07 -16.83 28.25
C TYR A 90 9.04 -17.87 27.13
N ARG A 91 7.90 -17.98 26.44
CA ARG A 91 7.78 -18.82 25.26
C ARG A 91 8.79 -18.33 24.22
N SER A 92 9.80 -19.13 23.93
CA SER A 92 10.77 -18.84 22.88
C SER A 92 10.18 -19.27 21.54
N GLY A 93 10.08 -18.32 20.61
CA GLY A 93 9.53 -18.53 19.29
C GLY A 93 10.50 -18.03 18.25
N VAL A 94 10.63 -18.79 17.16
CA VAL A 94 11.46 -18.42 16.02
C VAL A 94 10.64 -17.53 15.11
N GLN A 95 11.16 -16.34 14.82
CA GLN A 95 10.53 -15.40 13.89
C GLN A 95 11.30 -15.35 12.57
N THR A 96 10.59 -15.60 11.46
CA THR A 96 11.08 -15.36 10.10
C THR A 96 10.20 -14.34 9.39
N GLY A 97 10.78 -13.62 8.44
CA GLY A 97 10.09 -12.54 7.76
C GLY A 97 10.63 -12.29 6.37
N PHE A 98 9.76 -11.90 5.46
CA PHE A 98 10.11 -11.47 4.12
C PHE A 98 9.19 -10.33 3.72
N SER A 99 9.76 -9.21 3.30
CA SER A 99 9.01 -8.12 2.68
C SER A 99 9.72 -7.65 1.43
N LEU A 100 8.95 -7.50 0.36
CA LEU A 100 9.40 -6.96 -0.93
C LEU A 100 8.46 -5.82 -1.32
N GLN A 101 9.04 -4.73 -1.78
CA GLN A 101 8.33 -3.62 -2.38
C GLN A 101 8.98 -3.26 -3.71
N LEU A 102 8.15 -3.11 -4.74
CA LEU A 102 8.54 -2.60 -6.05
C LEU A 102 7.86 -1.26 -6.26
N ARG A 103 8.65 -0.22 -6.52
CA ARG A 103 8.15 1.12 -6.80
C ARG A 103 8.60 1.52 -8.20
N PRO A 104 7.70 2.05 -9.04
CA PRO A 104 8.13 2.63 -10.31
C PRO A 104 9.08 3.80 -10.03
N THR A 105 10.17 3.89 -10.78
CA THR A 105 11.02 5.07 -10.82
C THR A 105 11.07 5.59 -12.25
N ARG A 106 11.25 6.89 -12.39
CA ARG A 106 11.58 7.48 -13.69
C ARG A 106 13.09 7.66 -13.71
N PHE A 107 13.77 6.99 -14.63
CA PHE A 107 15.17 7.30 -14.93
C PHE A 107 15.20 8.44 -15.95
N ASP A 108 14.46 8.29 -17.06
CA ASP A 108 14.38 9.26 -18.16
C ASP A 108 12.97 9.21 -18.78
N GLU A 109 12.66 10.11 -19.74
CA GLU A 109 11.33 10.19 -20.39
C GLU A 109 10.95 8.90 -21.16
N ALA A 110 11.95 8.09 -21.52
CA ALA A 110 11.79 6.84 -22.29
C ALA A 110 12.09 5.55 -21.49
N ASP A 111 12.70 5.64 -20.30
CA ASP A 111 13.15 4.47 -19.54
C ASP A 111 12.39 4.32 -18.21
N SER A 112 11.56 3.27 -18.13
CA SER A 112 10.88 2.86 -16.90
C SER A 112 11.85 2.10 -15.99
N GLY A 113 12.07 2.62 -14.79
CA GLY A 113 12.82 1.95 -13.74
C GLY A 113 11.93 1.33 -12.67
N VAL A 114 12.53 0.46 -11.88
CA VAL A 114 11.93 -0.11 -10.68
C VAL A 114 12.92 0.02 -9.52
N ALA A 115 12.51 0.72 -8.48
CA ALA A 115 13.16 0.67 -7.17
C ALA A 115 12.65 -0.55 -6.41
N VAL A 116 13.59 -1.31 -5.85
CA VAL A 116 13.39 -2.55 -5.13
C VAL A 116 13.80 -2.31 -3.70
N THR A 117 12.87 -2.51 -2.77
CA THR A 117 13.16 -2.55 -1.35
C THR A 117 12.80 -3.93 -0.84
N LEU A 118 13.80 -4.65 -0.33
CA LEU A 118 13.66 -6.02 0.15
C LEU A 118 14.25 -6.12 1.55
N ARG A 119 13.52 -6.77 2.44
CA ARG A 119 13.99 -7.15 3.77
C ARG A 119 13.68 -8.62 4.02
N TRP A 120 14.68 -9.35 4.48
CA TRP A 120 14.57 -10.77 4.80
C TRP A 120 15.12 -11.02 6.21
N THR A 121 14.28 -11.53 7.09
CA THR A 121 14.61 -11.89 8.46
C THR A 121 14.64 -13.40 8.59
N ARG A 122 15.74 -13.93 9.12
CA ARG A 122 15.95 -15.36 9.36
C ARG A 122 16.45 -15.62 10.78
N PRO A 123 16.33 -16.86 11.26
CA PRO A 123 16.94 -17.26 12.52
C PRO A 123 18.46 -17.21 12.40
N GLY A 124 19.13 -16.78 13.47
CA GLY A 124 20.57 -16.85 13.61
C GLY A 124 21.04 -18.26 13.95
N THR A 125 22.31 -18.55 13.67
CA THR A 125 22.91 -19.89 13.84
C THR A 125 23.48 -20.14 15.24
N GLY A 126 22.90 -19.54 16.29
CA GLY A 126 23.47 -19.64 17.63
C GLY A 126 23.21 -20.99 18.30
N GLN A 127 24.16 -21.45 19.12
CA GLN A 127 24.06 -22.68 19.92
C GLN A 127 23.51 -22.38 21.32
N CYS A 128 22.76 -23.31 21.92
CA CYS A 128 22.22 -23.17 23.28
C CYS A 128 23.33 -22.82 24.29
N PRO A 129 23.12 -21.90 25.25
CA PRO A 129 21.91 -21.14 25.56
C PRO A 129 21.79 -19.90 24.65
N VAL A 130 20.88 -19.95 23.68
CA VAL A 130 20.77 -18.89 22.67
C VAL A 130 19.71 -17.89 23.06
N GLN A 131 20.10 -16.62 23.17
CA GLN A 131 19.23 -15.57 22.69
C GLN A 131 18.84 -15.95 21.26
N ALA A 132 17.54 -16.07 20.97
CA ALA A 132 17.01 -16.22 19.62
C ALA A 132 17.45 -15.01 18.77
N SER A 133 18.70 -15.03 18.30
CA SER A 133 19.29 -13.96 17.54
C SER A 133 18.67 -14.02 16.17
N THR A 134 17.94 -13.00 15.77
CA THR A 134 17.43 -12.87 14.40
C THR A 134 18.48 -12.15 13.57
N ARG A 135 18.65 -12.60 12.32
CA ARG A 135 19.48 -11.90 11.33
C ARG A 135 18.56 -11.30 10.29
N THR A 136 18.73 -10.00 10.04
CA THR A 136 17.99 -9.28 9.00
C THR A 136 18.97 -8.85 7.91
N VAL A 137 18.61 -9.13 6.66
CA VAL A 137 19.30 -8.64 5.46
C VAL A 137 18.36 -7.69 4.74
N GLU A 138 18.88 -6.55 4.31
CA GLU A 138 18.13 -5.53 3.57
C GLU A 138 18.82 -5.21 2.25
N MET A 139 18.02 -4.93 1.23
CA MET A 139 18.47 -4.46 -0.08
C MET A 139 17.55 -3.31 -0.50
N ASN A 140 18.15 -2.19 -0.88
CA ASN A 140 17.45 -1.02 -1.39
C ASN A 140 18.22 -0.47 -2.58
N ASP A 141 17.71 -0.75 -3.79
CA ASP A 141 18.42 -0.43 -5.03
C ASP A 141 17.42 -0.22 -6.17
N ALA A 142 17.85 0.40 -7.26
CA ALA A 142 17.01 0.73 -8.40
C ALA A 142 17.64 0.28 -9.71
N VAL A 143 16.83 -0.35 -10.56
CA VAL A 143 17.28 -0.87 -11.86
C VAL A 143 16.38 -0.38 -12.98
N ARG A 144 16.97 -0.21 -14.17
CA ARG A 144 16.20 -0.07 -15.41
C ARG A 144 15.61 -1.43 -15.76
N LEU A 145 14.33 -1.47 -16.12
CA LEU A 145 13.64 -2.72 -16.44
C LEU A 145 12.60 -2.49 -17.55
N LYS A 146 13.03 -2.72 -18.79
CA LYS A 146 12.22 -2.60 -20.00
C LYS A 146 11.26 -3.77 -20.15
N ALA A 147 10.23 -3.58 -20.98
CA ALA A 147 9.29 -4.65 -21.31
C ALA A 147 10.04 -5.87 -21.90
N GLY A 148 9.79 -7.06 -21.35
CA GLY A 148 10.48 -8.30 -21.72
C GLY A 148 11.90 -8.46 -21.15
N GLU A 149 12.43 -7.46 -20.44
CA GLU A 149 13.79 -7.51 -19.91
C GLU A 149 13.88 -8.36 -18.64
N THR A 150 15.05 -8.94 -18.40
CA THR A 150 15.39 -9.60 -17.14
C THR A 150 16.65 -8.99 -16.56
N VAL A 151 16.58 -8.60 -15.29
CA VAL A 151 17.71 -8.06 -14.53
C VAL A 151 17.96 -8.90 -13.29
N THR A 152 19.23 -9.05 -12.91
CA THR A 152 19.63 -9.75 -11.69
C THR A 152 20.42 -8.80 -10.81
N MET A 153 20.01 -8.70 -9.56
CA MET A 153 20.61 -7.86 -8.52
C MET A 153 21.22 -8.77 -7.46
N LYS A 154 22.38 -8.36 -6.93
CA LYS A 154 23.06 -9.07 -5.85
C LYS A 154 23.13 -8.15 -4.64
N GLY A 155 22.65 -8.63 -3.50
CA GLY A 155 22.73 -7.96 -2.22
C GLY A 155 23.64 -8.71 -1.25
N ASP A 156 23.65 -8.25 -0.01
CA ASP A 156 24.43 -8.85 1.06
C ASP A 156 23.88 -10.21 1.50
N GLY A 157 24.67 -10.97 2.27
CA GLY A 157 24.22 -12.24 2.86
C GLY A 157 23.79 -13.29 1.84
N GLY A 158 24.40 -13.26 0.64
CA GLY A 158 24.09 -14.19 -0.44
C GLY A 158 22.75 -13.93 -1.14
N LEU A 159 22.13 -12.76 -0.92
CA LEU A 159 20.86 -12.38 -1.52
C LEU A 159 21.02 -12.15 -3.03
N VAL A 160 20.17 -12.78 -3.82
CA VAL A 160 20.08 -12.59 -5.28
C VAL A 160 18.62 -12.39 -5.64
N VAL A 161 18.33 -11.29 -6.34
CA VAL A 161 16.99 -10.97 -6.82
C VAL A 161 16.99 -10.92 -8.33
N LYS A 162 16.19 -11.75 -8.96
CA LYS A 162 15.96 -11.72 -10.40
C LYS A 162 14.59 -11.14 -10.67
N LEU A 163 14.55 -10.10 -11.50
CA LEU A 163 13.33 -9.44 -11.94
C LEU A 163 13.17 -9.67 -13.43
N HIS A 164 11.96 -10.05 -13.85
CA HIS A 164 11.59 -10.09 -15.25
C HIS A 164 10.30 -9.31 -15.46
N ARG A 165 10.34 -8.29 -16.30
CA ARG A 165 9.13 -7.57 -16.69
C ARG A 165 8.51 -8.27 -17.88
N ARG A 166 7.24 -8.64 -17.76
CA ARG A 166 6.47 -9.21 -18.86
C ARG A 166 6.33 -8.19 -20.01
N PRO A 167 6.27 -8.64 -21.27
CA PRO A 167 6.08 -7.77 -22.43
C PRO A 167 4.76 -6.98 -22.35
#